data_AF-A0AAN4WQ07-F1
#
_entry.id   AF-A0AAN4WQ07-F1
#
_cell.length_a   1.000
_cell.length_b   1.000
_cell.length_c   1.000
_cell.angle_alpha   90.00
_cell.angle_beta   90.00
_cell.angle_gamma   90.00
#
_symmetry.space_group_name_H-M   'P 1'
#
loop_
_entity.id
_entity.type
_entity.pdbx_description
1 polymer ?
#
loop_
_entity_poly.entity_id
_entity_poly.type
_entity_poly.pdbx_seq_one_letter_code
_entity_poly.pdbx_strand_id
1 'polypeptide(L)'
;MSVNYGSKRIVVGAHYGVRDWLSQRVTAALMALFTVVLLAQVLLTKGPIGYDRWASIFSAQWMKVLTFSVIVALAWHVWVGTRDVLMDYVKPVGLRLALQAIAIFWLVGCAGWGIQILWRL
;
A
#
# COMPACT_ATOMS: atom_id res chain seq x y z
N MET A 1 -24.23 31.39 -10.33
CA MET A 1 -23.61 31.61 -8.99
C MET A 1 -23.29 30.25 -8.38
N SER A 2 -22.08 30.06 -7.84
CA SER A 2 -21.75 28.84 -7.10
C SER A 2 -22.57 28.77 -5.82
N VAL A 3 -23.18 27.61 -5.53
CA VAL A 3 -23.94 27.38 -4.30
C VAL A 3 -22.93 27.16 -3.17
N ASN A 4 -22.82 28.12 -2.25
CA ASN A 4 -21.82 28.09 -1.16
C ASN A 4 -22.40 27.63 0.19
N TYR A 5 -23.55 26.97 0.18
CA TYR A 5 -24.23 26.46 1.38
C TYR A 5 -24.70 25.00 1.17
N GLY A 6 -24.96 24.30 2.28
CA GLY A 6 -25.38 22.90 2.27
C GLY A 6 -24.32 21.93 1.75
N SER A 7 -24.74 20.71 1.37
CA SER A 7 -23.85 19.62 0.89
C SER A 7 -23.12 19.93 -0.43
N LYS A 8 -23.49 21.03 -1.10
CA LYS A 8 -22.89 21.50 -2.36
C LYS A 8 -21.76 22.52 -2.15
N ARG A 9 -21.52 22.96 -0.91
CA ARG A 9 -20.43 23.89 -0.58
C ARG A 9 -19.07 23.22 -0.78
N ILE A 10 -18.20 23.84 -1.57
CA ILE A 10 -16.80 23.44 -1.71
C ILE A 10 -16.02 24.04 -0.53
N VAL A 11 -15.60 23.18 0.40
CA VAL A 11 -14.72 23.59 1.52
C VAL A 11 -13.30 23.20 1.15
N VAL A 12 -12.48 24.17 0.76
CA VAL A 12 -11.04 23.96 0.52
C VAL A 12 -10.23 24.78 1.52
N GLY A 13 -9.23 24.14 2.11
CA GLY A 13 -8.16 24.77 2.88
C GLY A 13 -6.82 24.43 2.24
N ALA A 14 -5.82 25.31 2.40
CA ALA A 14 -4.49 25.17 1.79
C ALA A 14 -3.67 23.93 2.22
N HIS A 15 -4.22 23.04 3.06
CA HIS A 15 -3.56 21.86 3.61
C HIS A 15 -4.20 20.52 3.19
N TYR A 16 -5.23 20.52 2.35
CA TYR A 16 -5.79 19.26 1.84
C TYR A 16 -4.87 18.66 0.77
N GLY A 17 -4.51 17.37 0.94
CA GLY A 17 -3.76 16.60 -0.06
C GLY A 17 -2.25 16.44 0.19
N VAL A 18 -1.60 17.34 0.94
CA VAL A 18 -0.13 17.25 1.20
C VAL A 18 0.24 15.95 1.94
N ARG A 19 -0.59 15.55 2.91
CA ARG A 19 -0.38 14.30 3.68
C ARG A 19 -0.43 13.07 2.78
N ASP A 20 -1.46 12.98 1.94
CA ASP A 20 -1.66 11.84 1.04
C ASP A 20 -0.57 11.79 -0.04
N TRP A 21 -0.24 12.95 -0.61
CA TRP A 21 0.86 13.12 -1.56
C TRP A 21 2.22 12.70 -1.00
N LEU A 22 2.51 13.05 0.27
CA LEU A 22 3.76 12.67 0.93
C LEU A 22 3.77 11.18 1.22
N SER A 23 2.64 10.64 1.71
CA SER A 23 2.51 9.21 2.00
C SER A 23 2.73 8.35 0.76
N GLN A 24 2.23 8.76 -0.41
CA GLN A 24 2.46 8.10 -1.69
C GLN A 24 3.95 8.00 -2.04
N ARG A 25 4.70 9.10 -1.87
CA ARG A 25 6.14 9.15 -2.17
C ARG A 25 6.98 8.30 -1.24
N VAL A 26 6.73 8.42 0.07
CA VAL A 26 7.50 7.69 1.08
C VAL A 26 7.26 6.18 0.95
N THR A 27 6.00 5.77 0.77
CA THR A 27 5.66 4.36 0.54
C THR A 27 6.25 3.84 -0.76
N ALA A 28 6.20 4.60 -1.85
CA ALA A 28 6.83 4.23 -3.12
C ALA A 28 8.35 4.03 -3.00
N ALA A 29 9.04 4.96 -2.34
CA ALA A 29 10.48 4.87 -2.14
C ALA A 29 10.86 3.64 -1.29
N LEU A 30 10.09 3.34 -0.24
CA LEU A 30 10.31 2.15 0.59
C LEU A 30 10.08 0.85 -0.20
N MET A 31 9.03 0.78 -1.01
CA MET A 31 8.77 -0.37 -1.88
C MET A 31 9.89 -0.56 -2.91
N ALA A 32 10.36 0.52 -3.54
CA ALA A 32 11.47 0.47 -4.49
C ALA A 32 12.78 -0.02 -3.83
N LEU A 33 13.10 0.47 -2.64
CA LEU A 33 14.26 0.01 -1.86
C LEU A 33 14.17 -1.49 -1.59
N PHE A 34 13.02 -1.96 -1.10
CA PHE A 34 12.78 -3.38 -0.85
C PHE A 34 12.96 -4.23 -2.12
N THR A 35 12.41 -3.79 -3.24
CA THR A 35 12.57 -4.49 -4.53
C THR A 35 14.04 -4.61 -4.91
N VAL A 36 14.83 -3.53 -4.79
CA VAL A 36 16.27 -3.56 -5.08
C VAL A 36 17.00 -4.54 -4.15
N VAL A 37 16.73 -4.50 -2.85
CA VAL A 37 17.35 -5.41 -1.86
C VAL A 37 17.00 -6.86 -2.13
N LEU A 38 15.72 -7.17 -2.39
CA LEU A 38 15.26 -8.53 -2.69
C LEU A 38 15.89 -9.05 -4.00
N LEU A 39 15.91 -8.22 -5.05
CA LEU A 39 16.55 -8.60 -6.32
C LEU A 39 18.05 -8.81 -6.14
N ALA A 40 18.75 -7.99 -5.36
CA ALA A 40 20.15 -8.21 -5.05
C ALA A 40 20.38 -9.57 -4.33
N GLN A 41 19.54 -9.92 -3.35
CA GLN A 41 19.61 -11.22 -2.67
C GLN A 41 19.37 -12.39 -3.63
N VAL A 42 18.42 -12.26 -4.56
CA VAL A 42 18.11 -13.33 -5.53
C VAL A 42 19.19 -13.46 -6.61
N LEU A 43 19.63 -12.35 -7.19
CA LEU A 43 20.51 -12.32 -8.36
C LEU A 43 22.01 -12.48 -8.02
N LEU A 44 22.44 -12.03 -6.84
CA LEU A 44 23.84 -12.12 -6.42
C LEU A 44 24.18 -13.43 -5.71
N THR A 45 23.17 -14.28 -5.47
CA THR A 45 23.40 -15.60 -4.88
C THR A 45 23.58 -16.64 -5.98
N LYS A 46 24.61 -17.48 -5.82
CA LYS A 46 24.84 -18.65 -6.69
C LYS A 46 24.00 -19.84 -6.25
N GLY A 47 23.49 -20.60 -7.21
CA GLY A 47 22.75 -21.85 -6.98
C GLY A 47 21.27 -21.77 -7.38
N PRO A 48 20.53 -22.89 -7.29
CA PRO A 48 19.12 -22.93 -7.66
C PRO A 48 18.25 -22.14 -6.67
N ILE A 49 17.27 -21.41 -7.20
CA ILE A 49 16.25 -20.74 -6.38
C ILE A 49 15.18 -21.76 -5.99
N GLY A 50 15.41 -22.42 -4.84
CA GLY A 50 14.47 -23.34 -4.21
C GLY A 50 13.85 -22.79 -2.92
N TYR A 51 13.00 -23.59 -2.29
CA TYR A 51 12.33 -23.24 -1.02
C TYR A 51 13.32 -22.80 0.06
N ASP A 52 14.38 -23.58 0.30
CA ASP A 52 15.35 -23.29 1.35
C ASP A 52 16.03 -21.93 1.15
N ARG A 53 16.36 -21.59 -0.10
CA ARG A 53 16.98 -20.29 -0.39
C ARG A 53 15.99 -19.17 -0.16
N TRP A 54 14.77 -19.29 -0.66
CA TRP A 54 13.72 -18.29 -0.47
C TRP A 54 13.42 -18.08 1.01
N ALA A 55 13.20 -19.16 1.76
CA ALA A 55 12.95 -19.12 3.19
C ALA A 55 14.13 -18.49 3.95
N SER A 56 15.37 -18.79 3.58
CA SER A 56 16.56 -18.21 4.23
C SER A 56 16.67 -16.69 4.09
N ILE A 57 16.19 -16.12 2.97
CA ILE A 57 16.19 -14.66 2.76
C ILE A 57 15.21 -14.00 3.73
N PHE A 58 13.99 -14.54 3.81
CA PHE A 58 12.91 -13.96 4.62
C PHE A 58 12.96 -14.36 6.10
N SER A 59 13.76 -15.35 6.50
CA SER A 59 13.89 -15.75 7.91
C SER A 59 14.73 -14.77 8.73
N ALA A 60 15.64 -14.03 8.08
CA ALA A 60 16.47 -13.02 8.74
C ALA A 60 15.61 -11.90 9.35
N GLN A 61 15.83 -11.58 10.64
CA GLN A 61 14.99 -10.64 11.39
C GLN A 61 14.88 -9.26 10.72
N TRP A 62 15.99 -8.73 10.19
CA TRP A 62 15.97 -7.44 9.48
C TRP A 62 15.13 -7.48 8.20
N MET A 63 15.11 -8.62 7.49
CA MET A 63 14.29 -8.81 6.30
C MET A 63 12.80 -8.96 6.67
N LYS A 64 12.48 -9.60 7.80
CA LYS A 64 11.11 -9.63 8.35
C LYS A 64 10.60 -8.22 8.66
N VAL A 65 11.39 -7.41 9.36
CA VAL A 65 11.02 -6.02 9.68
C VAL A 65 10.85 -5.18 8.42
N LEU A 66 11.76 -5.31 7.44
CA LEU A 66 11.66 -4.59 6.17
C LEU A 66 10.40 -5.02 5.39
N THR A 67 10.17 -6.32 5.24
CA THR A 67 9.02 -6.87 4.50
C THR A 67 7.70 -6.47 5.16
N PHE A 68 7.63 -6.50 6.49
CA PHE A 68 6.49 -5.98 7.24
C PHE A 68 6.20 -4.51 6.94
N SER A 69 7.24 -3.68 7.01
CA SER A 69 7.14 -2.24 6.73
C SER A 69 6.63 -2.00 5.30
N VAL A 70 7.06 -2.84 4.35
CA VAL A 70 6.60 -2.82 2.94
C VAL A 70 5.14 -3.26 2.81
N ILE A 71 4.68 -4.27 3.55
CA ILE A 71 3.27 -4.69 3.56
C ILE A 71 2.38 -3.52 4.01
N VAL A 72 2.76 -2.85 5.10
CA VAL A 72 2.03 -1.68 5.61
C VAL A 72 2.07 -0.53 4.59
N ALA A 73 3.24 -0.26 4.01
CA ALA A 73 3.42 0.78 3.01
C ALA A 73 2.59 0.51 1.75
N LEU A 74 2.56 -0.71 1.26
CA LEU A 74 1.76 -1.12 0.10
C LEU A 74 0.27 -0.97 0.38
N ALA A 75 -0.21 -1.40 1.54
CA ALA A 75 -1.61 -1.23 1.93
C ALA A 75 -2.02 0.25 1.92
N TRP A 76 -1.16 1.13 2.46
CA TRP A 76 -1.41 2.57 2.46
C TRP A 76 -1.33 3.18 1.06
N HIS A 77 -0.33 2.79 0.27
CA HIS A 77 -0.10 3.27 -1.10
C HIS A 77 -1.28 2.93 -2.01
N VAL A 78 -1.75 1.68 -1.96
CA VAL A 78 -2.90 1.22 -2.74
C VAL A 78 -4.18 1.90 -2.24
N TRP A 79 -4.38 2.05 -0.93
CA TRP A 79 -5.57 2.72 -0.40
C TRP A 79 -5.71 4.15 -0.96
N VAL A 80 -4.68 4.98 -0.84
CA VAL A 80 -4.72 6.36 -1.32
C VAL A 80 -4.92 6.40 -2.85
N GLY A 81 -4.19 5.57 -3.60
CA GLY A 81 -4.29 5.54 -5.06
C GLY A 81 -5.67 5.08 -5.56
N THR A 82 -6.19 3.99 -5.00
CA THR A 82 -7.53 3.47 -5.35
C THR A 82 -8.62 4.45 -4.93
N ARG A 83 -8.52 5.07 -3.76
CA ARG A 83 -9.48 6.10 -3.32
C ARG A 83 -9.56 7.24 -4.34
N ASP A 84 -8.42 7.76 -4.78
CA ASP A 84 -8.34 8.87 -5.74
C ASP A 84 -8.94 8.49 -7.09
N VAL A 85 -8.58 7.31 -7.62
CA VAL A 85 -9.21 6.75 -8.84
C VAL A 85 -10.73 6.64 -8.69
N LEU A 86 -11.22 6.11 -7.57
CA LEU A 86 -12.66 5.98 -7.34
C LEU A 86 -13.35 7.34 -7.22
N MET A 87 -12.72 8.34 -6.60
CA MET A 87 -13.24 9.71 -6.54
C MET A 87 -13.34 10.37 -7.91
N ASP A 88 -12.37 10.11 -8.79
CA ASP A 88 -12.31 10.70 -10.13
C ASP A 88 -13.30 10.05 -11.10
N TYR A 89 -13.41 8.72 -11.09
CA TYR A 89 -14.14 7.99 -12.13
C TYR A 89 -15.53 7.47 -11.70
N VAL A 90 -15.77 7.20 -10.41
CA VAL A 90 -17.07 6.68 -9.93
C VAL A 90 -17.95 7.82 -9.43
N LYS A 91 -18.90 8.25 -10.27
CA LYS A 91 -19.78 9.40 -9.97
C LYS A 91 -20.87 9.10 -8.94
N PRO A 92 -21.59 7.95 -8.99
CA PRO A 92 -22.62 7.65 -8.00
C PRO A 92 -22.02 7.44 -6.61
N VAL A 93 -22.43 8.27 -5.63
CA VAL A 93 -21.84 8.29 -4.28
C VAL A 93 -21.98 6.94 -3.57
N GLY A 94 -23.15 6.30 -3.65
CA GLY A 94 -23.39 5.00 -3.00
C GLY A 94 -22.46 3.90 -3.53
N LEU A 95 -22.30 3.82 -4.86
CA LEU A 95 -21.39 2.86 -5.49
C LEU A 95 -19.93 3.13 -5.11
N ARG A 96 -19.51 4.40 -5.13
CA ARG A 96 -18.14 4.79 -4.77
C ARG A 96 -17.80 4.39 -3.33
N LEU A 97 -18.70 4.67 -2.38
CA LEU A 97 -18.49 4.31 -0.97
C LEU A 97 -18.46 2.79 -0.76
N ALA A 98 -19.32 2.04 -1.46
CA ALA A 98 -19.30 0.58 -1.42
C ALA A 98 -17.96 0.01 -1.94
N LEU A 99 -17.47 0.51 -3.08
CA LEU A 99 -16.18 0.10 -3.64
C LEU A 99 -15.00 0.46 -2.72
N GLN A 100 -15.01 1.63 -2.11
CA GLN A 100 -14.00 2.02 -1.12
C GLN A 100 -14.02 1.09 0.11
N ALA A 101 -15.20 0.73 0.62
CA ALA A 101 -15.33 -0.20 1.75
C ALA A 101 -14.80 -1.61 1.40
N ILE A 102 -15.12 -2.11 0.21
CA ILE A 102 -14.60 -3.38 -0.31
C ILE A 102 -13.08 -3.32 -0.44
N ALA A 103 -12.53 -2.25 -0.99
CA ALA A 103 -11.09 -2.06 -1.13
C ALA A 103 -10.38 -2.07 0.24
N ILE A 104 -10.91 -1.37 1.24
CA ILE A 104 -10.35 -1.39 2.60
C ILE A 104 -10.39 -2.81 3.18
N PHE A 105 -11.53 -3.49 3.11
CA PHE A 105 -11.68 -4.85 3.64
C PHE A 105 -10.68 -5.81 2.99
N TRP A 106 -10.54 -5.74 1.67
CA TRP A 106 -9.57 -6.54 0.90
C TRP A 106 -8.13 -6.25 1.33
N LEU A 107 -7.74 -4.98 1.43
CA LEU A 107 -6.38 -4.59 1.82
C LEU A 107 -6.04 -5.03 3.24
N VAL A 108 -6.98 -4.94 4.17
CA VAL A 108 -6.81 -5.46 5.55
C VAL A 108 -6.61 -6.97 5.54
N GLY A 109 -7.41 -7.71 4.75
CA GLY A 109 -7.25 -9.15 4.57
C GLY A 109 -5.88 -9.54 4.01
N CYS A 110 -5.45 -8.87 2.94
CA CYS A 110 -4.13 -9.10 2.34
C CYS A 110 -2.99 -8.78 3.30
N ALA A 111 -3.05 -7.65 4.02
CA ALA A 111 -2.02 -7.27 4.99
C ALA A 111 -1.95 -8.27 6.14
N GLY A 112 -3.10 -8.64 6.73
CA GLY A 112 -3.16 -9.62 7.82
C GLY A 112 -2.61 -10.99 7.41
N TRP A 113 -3.00 -11.47 6.22
CA TRP A 113 -2.49 -12.72 5.68
C TRP A 113 -0.98 -12.68 5.39
N GLY A 114 -0.49 -11.59 4.79
CA GLY A 114 0.94 -11.39 4.53
C GLY A 114 1.78 -11.38 5.82
N ILE A 115 1.29 -10.71 6.87
CA ILE A 115 1.92 -10.71 8.20
C ILE A 115 1.92 -12.13 8.77
N GLN A 116 0.79 -12.84 8.70
CA GLN A 116 0.71 -14.21 9.20
C GLN A 116 1.72 -15.14 8.53
N ILE A 117 1.89 -15.04 7.20
CA ILE A 117 2.86 -15.85 6.45
C ILE A 117 4.29 -15.51 6.91
N LEU A 118 4.63 -14.22 6.96
CA LEU A 118 5.99 -13.76 7.26
C LEU A 118 6.45 -14.15 8.68
N TRP A 119 5.52 -14.23 9.64
CA TRP A 119 5.82 -14.62 11.02
C TRP A 119 5.75 -16.12 11.30
N ARG A 120 5.23 -16.92 10.36
CA ARG A 120 5.24 -18.39 10.45
C ARG A 120 6.47 -19.04 9.82
N LEU A 121 7.31 -18.22 9.20
CA LEU A 121 8.54 -18.60 8.51
C LEU A 121 9.70 -18.71 9.50
#